data_AF-A0A435Y2C8-F1
#
_entry.id   AF-A0A435Y2C8-F1
#
_cell.length_a   1.000
_cell.length_b   1.000
_cell.length_c   1.000
_cell.angle_alpha   90.00
_cell.angle_beta   90.00
_cell.angle_gamma   90.00
#
_symmetry.space_group_name_H-M   'P 1'
#
loop_
_entity.id
_entity.type
_entity.pdbx_description
1 polymer ?
#
loop_
_entity_poly.entity_id
_entity_poly.type
_entity_poly.pdbx_seq_one_letter_code
_entity_poly.pdbx_strand_id
1 'polypeptide(L)'
;MKLDLSPTSWGRVIAVTVAGTAFFIAVAFFVDSFNFPYLSPEAVWRAQMTDLMLPLVLGGSFLFFLMWKIRQLAIAQRDLSVIAATDSLTAVLNRGAFSMLVEAYLEETRKQEQPRSGALLIIDADHFKLINDRLGH
;
A
#
# COMPACT_ATOMS: atom_id res chain seq x y z
N MET A 1 1.18 -18.46 13.61
CA MET A 1 0.42 -17.46 12.82
C MET A 1 1.43 -16.44 12.29
N LYS A 2 1.71 -16.39 10.98
CA LYS A 2 2.70 -15.45 10.42
C LYS A 2 2.07 -14.05 10.37
N LEU A 3 2.75 -13.03 10.88
CA LEU A 3 2.29 -11.64 10.78
C LEU A 3 2.40 -11.21 9.30
N ASP A 4 1.27 -10.91 8.67
CA ASP A 4 1.24 -10.28 7.36
C ASP A 4 1.56 -8.78 7.51
N LEU A 5 2.60 -8.33 6.82
CA LEU A 5 3.06 -6.93 6.81
C LEU A 5 2.88 -6.28 5.43
N SER A 6 2.05 -6.87 4.57
CA SER A 6 1.73 -6.30 3.26
C SER A 6 1.08 -4.89 3.39
N PRO A 7 1.18 -4.04 2.36
CA PRO A 7 0.58 -2.69 2.38
C PRO A 7 -0.93 -2.64 2.66
N THR A 8 -1.64 -3.73 2.36
CA THR A 8 -3.09 -3.85 2.56
C THR A 8 -3.46 -4.57 3.86
N SER A 9 -2.49 -5.05 4.62
CA SER A 9 -2.70 -5.82 5.85
C SER A 9 -3.03 -4.94 7.06
N TRP A 10 -3.86 -5.47 7.96
CA TRP A 10 -4.03 -4.89 9.31
C TRP A 10 -2.83 -5.14 10.22
N GLY A 11 -2.08 -6.22 9.98
CA GLY A 11 -0.87 -6.53 10.74
C GLY A 11 0.16 -5.41 10.66
N ARG A 12 0.39 -4.85 9.46
CA ARG A 12 1.26 -3.68 9.28
C ARG A 12 0.76 -2.44 10.03
N VAL A 13 -0.55 -2.17 9.98
CA VAL A 13 -1.14 -1.01 10.68
C VAL A 13 -0.87 -1.11 12.18
N ILE A 14 -1.24 -2.23 12.79
CA ILE A 14 -1.07 -2.45 14.24
C ILE A 14 0.41 -2.44 14.62
N ALA A 15 1.26 -3.17 13.89
CA ALA A 15 2.68 -3.26 14.20
C ALA A 15 3.37 -1.90 14.17
N VAL A 16 3.13 -1.08 13.13
CA VAL A 16 3.74 0.25 13.00
C VAL A 16 3.17 1.21 14.03
N THR A 17 1.86 1.19 14.29
CA THR A 17 1.26 2.04 15.34
C THR A 17 1.85 1.73 16.71
N VAL A 18 1.93 0.45 17.09
CA VAL A 18 2.45 0.05 18.41
C VAL A 18 3.95 0.39 18.52
N ALA A 19 4.76 -0.04 17.55
CA ALA A 19 6.20 0.21 17.57
C ALA A 19 6.53 1.71 17.51
N GLY A 20 5.84 2.46 16.65
CA GLY A 20 6.02 3.90 16.52
C GLY A 20 5.60 4.67 17.77
N THR A 21 4.49 4.28 18.40
CA THR A 21 4.05 4.90 19.67
C THR A 21 5.04 4.61 20.79
N ALA A 22 5.50 3.36 20.92
CA ALA A 22 6.52 2.99 21.90
C ALA A 22 7.83 3.76 21.67
N PHE A 23 8.23 3.93 20.42
CA PHE A 23 9.39 4.73 20.06
C PHE A 23 9.23 6.21 20.45
N PHE A 24 8.08 6.83 20.16
CA PHE A 24 7.84 8.22 20.57
C PHE A 24 7.82 8.40 22.09
N ILE A 25 7.24 7.46 22.83
CA ILE A 25 7.31 7.46 24.30
C ILE A 25 8.78 7.39 24.73
N ALA A 26 9.56 6.43 24.22
CA ALA A 26 10.97 6.28 24.58
C ALA A 26 11.81 7.53 24.26
N VAL A 27 11.56 8.17 23.11
CA VAL A 27 12.22 9.42 22.73
C VAL A 27 11.83 10.57 23.66
N ALA A 28 10.55 10.71 24.01
CA ALA A 28 10.10 11.74 24.95
C ALA A 28 10.81 11.62 26.29
N PHE A 29 10.78 10.42 26.89
CA PHE A 29 11.49 10.13 28.13
C PHE A 29 13.01 10.35 28.03
N PHE A 30 13.63 9.96 26.92
CA PHE A 30 15.06 10.15 26.71
C PHE A 30 15.42 11.64 26.65
N VAL A 31 14.67 12.44 25.89
CA VAL A 31 14.90 13.88 25.76
C VAL A 31 14.68 14.59 27.10
N ASP A 32 13.62 14.25 27.83
CA ASP A 32 13.33 14.94 29.10
C ASP A 32 14.23 14.47 30.26
N SER A 33 14.88 13.31 30.12
CA SER A 33 15.85 12.82 31.12
C SER A 33 17.00 13.78 31.39
N PHE A 34 17.37 14.61 30.42
CA PHE A 34 18.39 15.66 30.59
C PHE A 34 17.90 16.82 31.47
N ASN A 35 16.59 17.02 31.59
CA ASN A 35 15.99 18.08 32.41
C ASN A 35 15.68 17.61 33.84
N PHE A 36 15.43 16.31 34.05
CA PHE A 36 15.03 15.75 35.36
C PHE A 36 15.93 16.16 36.55
N PRO A 37 17.27 16.23 36.44
CA PRO A 37 18.13 16.64 37.57
C PRO A 37 17.89 18.08 38.06
N TYR A 38 17.28 18.93 37.23
CA TYR A 38 17.03 20.34 37.53
C TYR A 38 15.60 20.63 37.96
N LEU A 39 14.74 19.61 38.01
CA LEU A 39 13.31 19.72 38.30
C LEU A 39 13.00 19.32 39.75
N SER A 40 11.96 19.94 40.33
CA SER A 40 11.42 19.48 41.61
C SER A 40 10.75 18.11 41.46
N PRO A 41 10.63 17.31 42.54
CA PRO A 41 10.00 15.99 42.48
C PRO A 41 8.58 16.00 41.89
N GLU A 42 7.80 17.04 42.16
CA GLU A 42 6.43 17.21 41.64
C GLU A 42 6.44 17.50 40.14
N ALA A 43 7.43 18.28 39.66
CA ALA A 43 7.60 18.58 38.26
C ALA A 43 8.03 17.33 37.47
N VAL A 44 8.92 16.50 38.02
CA VAL A 44 9.35 15.23 37.41
C VAL A 44 8.15 14.29 37.23
N TRP A 45 7.29 14.13 38.22
CA TRP A 45 6.10 13.28 38.09
C TRP A 45 5.16 13.75 36.96
N ARG A 46 4.92 15.06 36.87
CA ARG A 46 4.08 15.65 35.81
C ARG A 46 4.70 15.46 34.42
N ALA A 47 6.01 15.64 34.31
CA ALA A 47 6.77 15.41 33.09
C ALA A 47 6.61 13.97 32.61
N GLN A 48 6.87 12.98 33.46
CA GLN A 48 6.75 11.55 33.13
C GLN A 48 5.32 11.16 32.72
N MET A 49 4.30 11.71 33.39
CA MET A 49 2.91 11.50 32.97
C MET A 49 2.63 12.09 31.59
N THR A 50 3.22 13.24 31.27
CA THR A 50 3.09 13.88 29.96
C THR A 50 3.80 13.08 28.87
N ASP A 51 5.04 12.62 29.13
CA ASP A 51 5.85 11.81 28.22
C ASP A 51 5.22 10.45 27.89
N LEU A 52 4.40 9.93 28.79
CA LEU A 52 3.62 8.72 28.55
C LEU A 52 2.29 9.02 27.82
N MET A 53 1.48 9.93 28.38
CA MET A 53 0.10 10.11 27.93
C MET A 53 -0.01 10.83 26.60
N LEU A 54 0.83 11.84 26.36
CA LEU A 54 0.75 12.65 25.15
C LEU A 54 1.06 11.81 23.90
N PRO A 55 2.18 11.05 23.83
CA PRO A 55 2.44 10.19 22.68
C PRO A 55 1.47 9.02 22.59
N LEU A 56 1.02 8.46 23.72
CA LEU A 56 0.06 7.35 23.71
C LEU A 56 -1.29 7.76 23.08
N VAL A 57 -1.84 8.90 23.53
CA VAL A 57 -3.16 9.36 23.09
C VAL A 57 -3.06 10.05 21.73
N LEU A 58 -2.22 11.07 21.58
CA LEU A 58 -2.14 11.83 20.33
C LEU A 58 -1.28 11.12 19.29
N GLY A 59 -0.06 10.73 19.67
CA GLY A 59 0.88 10.07 18.76
C GLY A 59 0.33 8.72 18.25
N GLY A 60 -0.18 7.88 19.14
CA GLY A 60 -0.77 6.59 18.80
C GLY A 60 -2.01 6.71 17.93
N SER A 61 -2.95 7.59 18.29
CA SER A 61 -4.16 7.81 17.48
C SER A 61 -3.82 8.38 16.10
N PHE A 62 -2.87 9.31 16.02
CA PHE A 62 -2.41 9.88 14.75
C PHE A 62 -1.72 8.83 13.88
N LEU A 63 -0.79 8.05 14.43
CA LEU A 63 -0.11 6.96 13.70
C LEU A 63 -1.10 5.91 13.23
N PHE A 64 -2.06 5.51 14.06
CA PHE A 64 -3.12 4.60 13.67
C PHE A 64 -3.94 5.15 12.50
N PHE A 65 -4.40 6.40 12.61
CA PHE A 65 -5.16 7.05 11.56
C PHE A 65 -4.36 7.12 10.24
N LEU A 66 -3.10 7.53 10.30
CA LEU A 66 -2.22 7.62 9.14
C LEU A 66 -2.01 6.25 8.49
N MET A 67 -1.70 5.22 9.28
CA MET A 67 -1.49 3.87 8.79
C MET A 67 -2.77 3.26 8.20
N TRP A 68 -3.92 3.53 8.80
CA TRP A 68 -5.21 3.16 8.23
C TRP A 68 -5.45 3.86 6.89
N LYS A 69 -5.16 5.15 6.76
CA LYS A 69 -5.29 5.88 5.49
C LYS A 69 -4.35 5.37 4.41
N ILE A 70 -3.08 5.07 4.75
CA ILE A 70 -2.13 4.45 3.82
C ILE A 70 -2.64 3.09 3.34
N ARG A 71 -3.20 2.27 4.24
CA ARG A 71 -3.81 0.99 3.88
C ARG A 71 -4.98 1.17 2.92
N GLN A 72 -5.87 2.12 3.18
CA GLN A 72 -7.01 2.42 2.29
C GLN A 72 -6.54 2.89 0.92
N LEU A 73 -5.51 3.74 0.87
CA LEU A 73 -4.91 4.19 -0.38
C LEU A 73 -4.32 3.01 -1.16
N ALA A 74 -3.61 2.09 -0.49
CA ALA A 74 -3.05 0.90 -1.14
C ALA A 74 -4.13 -0.03 -1.73
N ILE A 75 -5.27 -0.17 -1.05
CA ILE A 75 -6.42 -0.94 -1.56
C ILE A 75 -7.02 -0.23 -2.78
N ALA A 76 -7.34 1.06 -2.67
CA ALA A 76 -7.92 1.83 -3.77
C ALA A 76 -7.01 1.86 -5.01
N GLN A 77 -5.70 2.00 -4.81
CA GLN A 77 -4.73 1.95 -5.90
C GLN A 77 -4.72 0.58 -6.60
N ARG A 78 -4.85 -0.52 -5.83
CA ARG A 78 -4.95 -1.86 -6.40
C ARG A 78 -6.22 -1.99 -7.24
N ASP A 79 -7.36 -1.54 -6.74
CA ASP A 79 -8.63 -1.63 -7.46
C ASP A 79 -8.62 -0.77 -8.73
N LEU A 80 -8.10 0.46 -8.64
CA LEU A 80 -7.90 1.33 -9.79
C LEU A 80 -6.95 0.71 -10.82
N SER A 81 -5.88 0.03 -10.39
CA SER A 81 -4.96 -0.63 -11.32
C SER A 81 -5.64 -1.75 -12.10
N VAL A 82 -6.57 -2.49 -11.47
CA VAL A 82 -7.34 -3.53 -12.15
C VAL A 82 -8.28 -2.90 -13.17
N ILE A 83 -9.07 -1.90 -12.76
CA ILE A 83 -10.01 -1.21 -13.66
C ILE A 83 -9.27 -0.57 -14.84
N ALA A 84 -8.15 0.10 -14.57
CA ALA A 84 -7.34 0.75 -15.59
C ALA A 84 -6.60 -0.23 -16.51
N ALA A 85 -6.48 -1.51 -16.12
CA ALA A 85 -5.84 -2.54 -16.93
C ALA A 85 -6.82 -3.31 -17.82
N THR A 86 -8.14 -3.21 -17.58
CA THR A 86 -9.15 -3.99 -18.29
C THR A 86 -10.04 -3.14 -19.19
N ASP A 87 -10.55 -3.72 -20.28
CA ASP A 87 -11.63 -3.16 -21.09
C ASP A 87 -12.98 -3.31 -20.36
N SER A 88 -13.79 -2.25 -20.34
CA SER A 88 -15.02 -2.20 -19.55
C SER A 88 -16.15 -3.10 -20.08
N LEU A 89 -16.16 -3.42 -21.38
CA LEU A 89 -17.19 -4.24 -22.00
C LEU A 89 -16.88 -5.74 -21.85
N THR A 90 -15.61 -6.10 -21.96
CA THR A 90 -15.18 -7.50 -22.07
C THR A 90 -14.42 -8.01 -20.84
N ALA A 91 -14.00 -7.13 -19.92
CA ALA A 91 -13.18 -7.42 -18.74
C ALA A 91 -11.81 -8.07 -19.05
N VAL A 92 -11.41 -8.15 -20.32
CA VAL A 92 -10.06 -8.59 -20.72
C VAL A 92 -9.08 -7.44 -20.59
N LEU A 93 -7.77 -7.72 -20.67
CA LEU A 93 -6.75 -6.66 -20.67
C LEU A 93 -7.00 -5.67 -21.82
N ASN A 94 -6.97 -4.39 -21.51
CA ASN A 94 -6.98 -3.37 -22.54
C ASN A 94 -5.62 -3.32 -23.26
N ARG A 95 -5.60 -2.60 -24.39
CA ARG A 95 -4.41 -2.49 -25.24
C ARG A 95 -3.17 -2.02 -24.48
N GLY A 96 -3.31 -1.03 -23.59
CA GLY A 96 -2.18 -0.47 -22.83
C GLY A 96 -1.58 -1.49 -21.86
N ALA A 97 -2.42 -2.16 -21.07
CA ALA A 97 -1.97 -3.18 -20.12
C ALA A 97 -1.40 -4.41 -20.82
N PHE A 98 -2.01 -4.86 -21.92
CA PHE A 98 -1.49 -5.95 -22.74
C PHE A 98 -0.09 -5.61 -23.29
N SER A 99 0.09 -4.45 -23.92
CA SER A 99 1.38 -4.01 -24.46
C SER A 99 2.46 -3.97 -23.39
N MET A 100 2.16 -3.40 -22.21
CA MET A 100 3.10 -3.33 -21.09
C MET A 100 3.55 -4.73 -20.62
N LEU A 101 2.60 -5.66 -20.44
CA LEU A 101 2.91 -7.01 -19.97
C LEU A 101 3.73 -7.80 -20.99
N VAL A 102 3.42 -7.66 -22.28
CA VAL A 102 4.19 -8.31 -23.35
C VAL A 102 5.61 -7.74 -23.41
N GLU A 103 5.77 -6.43 -23.29
CA GLU A 103 7.10 -5.79 -23.31
C GLU A 103 7.95 -6.24 -22.11
N ALA A 104 7.37 -6.27 -20.91
CA ALA A 104 8.04 -6.79 -19.71
C ALA A 104 8.45 -8.28 -19.88
N TYR A 105 7.58 -9.11 -20.44
CA TYR A 105 7.87 -10.51 -20.72
C TYR A 105 9.03 -10.67 -21.73
N LEU A 106 9.03 -9.87 -22.79
CA LEU A 106 10.09 -9.89 -23.81
C LEU A 106 11.44 -9.41 -23.23
N GLU A 107 11.43 -8.38 -22.38
CA GLU A 107 12.64 -7.92 -21.68
C GLU A 107 13.22 -8.99 -20.75
N GLU A 108 12.39 -9.66 -19.96
CA GLU A 108 12.82 -10.73 -19.07
C GLU A 108 13.40 -11.91 -19.86
N THR A 109 12.73 -12.29 -20.95
CA THR A 109 13.17 -13.37 -21.83
C THR A 109 14.52 -13.05 -22.47
N ARG A 110 14.77 -11.79 -22.86
CA ARG A 110 16.04 -11.36 -23.45
C ARG A 110 17.23 -11.46 -22.48
N LYS A 111 16.97 -11.36 -21.17
CA LYS A 111 17.99 -11.46 -20.12
C LYS A 111 18.36 -12.90 -19.75
N GLN A 112 17.60 -13.89 -20.22
CA GLN A 112 17.86 -15.31 -19.94
C GLN A 112 18.90 -15.88 -20.92
N GLU A 113 19.80 -16.73 -20.42
CA GLU A 113 20.84 -17.39 -21.24
C GLU A 113 20.25 -18.27 -22.35
N GLN A 114 19.04 -18.80 -22.13
CA GLN A 114 18.26 -19.54 -23.12
C GLN A 114 16.91 -18.83 -23.29
N PRO A 115 16.71 -18.06 -24.36
CA PRO A 115 15.48 -17.32 -24.58
C PRO A 115 14.29 -18.28 -24.71
N ARG A 116 13.26 -18.08 -23.90
CA ARG A 116 11.98 -18.77 -24.05
C ARG A 116 11.30 -18.37 -25.35
N SER A 117 10.83 -19.35 -26.12
CA SER A 117 9.98 -19.11 -27.28
C SER A 117 8.54 -18.88 -26.84
N GLY A 118 7.81 -18.02 -27.55
CA GLY A 118 6.38 -17.76 -27.32
C GLY A 118 5.63 -17.60 -28.64
N ALA A 119 4.30 -17.64 -28.58
CA ALA A 119 3.43 -17.39 -29.71
C ALA A 119 2.44 -16.27 -29.38
N LEU A 120 2.11 -15.44 -30.37
CA LEU A 120 1.06 -14.43 -30.29
C LEU A 120 -0.09 -14.84 -31.21
N LEU A 121 -1.28 -14.98 -30.65
CA LEU A 121 -2.51 -15.22 -31.40
C LEU A 121 -3.32 -13.93 -31.46
N ILE A 122 -3.69 -13.53 -32.68
CA ILE A 122 -4.60 -12.40 -32.92
C ILE A 122 -5.89 -12.99 -33.48
N ILE A 123 -7.01 -12.67 -32.84
CA ILE A 123 -8.35 -13.13 -33.22
C ILE A 123 -9.18 -11.89 -33.49
N ASP A 124 -9.90 -11.87 -34.61
CA ASP A 124 -10.86 -10.83 -34.95
C ASP A 124 -12.25 -11.45 -35.14
N ALA A 125 -13.29 -10.67 -34.85
CA ALA A 125 -14.67 -11.12 -35.01
C ALA A 125 -15.17 -10.81 -36.43
N ASP A 126 -15.30 -11.85 -37.25
CA ASP A 126 -15.77 -11.70 -38.62
C ASP A 126 -17.19 -11.10 -38.66
N HIS A 127 -17.40 -10.17 -39.60
CA HIS A 127 -18.70 -9.52 -39.85
C HIS A 127 -19.30 -8.80 -38.62
N PHE A 128 -18.52 -8.45 -37.60
CA PHE A 128 -19.03 -7.80 -36.38
C PHE A 128 -19.82 -6.51 -36.66
N LYS A 129 -19.41 -5.73 -37.67
CA LYS A 129 -20.14 -4.54 -38.12
C LYS A 129 -21.58 -4.85 -38.58
N LEU A 130 -21.77 -5.93 -39.35
CA LEU A 130 -23.09 -6.34 -39.85
C LEU A 130 -24.04 -6.68 -38.70
N ILE A 131 -23.51 -7.28 -37.64
CA ILE A 131 -24.28 -7.62 -36.44
C ILE A 131 -24.75 -6.33 -35.76
N ASN A 132 -23.85 -5.39 -35.50
CA ASN A 132 -24.19 -4.10 -34.89
C ASN A 132 -25.18 -3.29 -35.75
N ASP A 133 -24.99 -3.27 -37.07
CA ASP A 133 -25.86 -2.54 -38.00
C ASP A 133 -27.29 -3.13 -38.04
N ARG A 134 -27.46 -4.44 -37.78
CA ARG A 134 -28.77 -5.13 -37.80
C ARG A 134 -29.47 -5.16 -36.45
N LEU A 135 -28.71 -5.33 -35.38
CA LEU A 135 -29.24 -5.59 -34.03
C LEU A 135 -29.12 -4.37 -33.10
N GLY A 136 -28.38 -3.34 -33.52
CA GLY A 136 -28.00 -2.21 -32.68
C GLY A 136 -26.67 -2.42 -31.95
N HIS A 137 -26.15 -1.33 -31.37
CA HIS A 137 -25.03 -1.35 -30.42
C HIS A 137 -25.46 -1.82 -29.03
#